data_AF-A0A352R3P1-F1
#
_entry.id   AF-A0A352R3P1-F1
#
_cell.length_a   1.000
_cell.length_b   1.000
_cell.length_c   1.000
_cell.angle_alpha   90.00
_cell.angle_beta   90.00
_cell.angle_gamma   90.00
#
_symmetry.space_group_name_H-M   'P 1'
#
loop_
_entity.id
_entity.type
_entity.pdbx_description
1 polymer ?
#
loop_
_entity_poly.entity_id
_entity_poly.type
_entity_poly.pdbx_seq_one_letter_code
_entity_poly.pdbx_strand_id
1 'polypeptide(L)' 'MSNTNPKAPRILIMAAGTGGHVYPALSTAAYLVEQGWHIDWLGTSNGIEQ' A
#
# COMPACT_ATOMS: atom_id res chain seq x y z
N MET A 1 -32.85 8.12 0.00
CA MET A 1 -31.61 8.55 -0.70
C MET A 1 -30.54 7.53 -0.37
N SER A 2 -30.32 6.57 -1.27
CA SER A 2 -29.39 5.46 -1.04
C SER A 2 -27.96 5.99 -1.17
N ASN A 3 -27.27 6.07 -0.04
CA ASN A 3 -25.90 6.53 0.08
C ASN A 3 -24.96 5.52 -0.57
N THR A 4 -24.63 5.68 -1.84
CA THR A 4 -23.55 4.93 -2.48
C THR A 4 -22.24 5.51 -1.98
N ASN A 5 -21.78 5.06 -0.81
CA ASN A 5 -20.42 5.33 -0.36
C ASN A 5 -19.48 4.78 -1.45
N PRO A 6 -18.75 5.62 -2.20
CA PRO A 6 -17.83 5.12 -3.19
C PRO A 6 -16.80 4.28 -2.42
N LYS A 7 -16.74 2.98 -2.72
CA LYS A 7 -15.80 2.07 -2.08
C LYS A 7 -14.40 2.64 -2.31
N ALA A 8 -13.68 2.92 -1.22
CA ALA A 8 -12.31 3.41 -1.28
C ALA A 8 -11.50 2.58 -2.30
N PRO A 9 -10.74 3.21 -3.20
CA PRO A 9 -9.95 2.50 -4.19
C PRO A 9 -8.94 1.57 -3.52
N ARG A 10 -8.72 0.39 -4.10
CA ARG A 10 -7.82 -0.64 -3.57
C ARG A 10 -6.65 -0.87 -4.53
N ILE A 11 -5.46 -1.11 -3.98
CA ILE A 11 -4.25 -1.41 -4.75
C ILE A 11 -3.44 -2.52 -4.09
N LEU A 12 -2.84 -3.38 -4.92
CA LEU A 12 -1.87 -4.39 -4.51
C LEU A 12 -0.46 -3.87 -4.83
N ILE A 13 0.39 -3.76 -3.81
CA ILE A 13 1.80 -3.40 -3.97
C ILE A 13 2.66 -4.64 -3.79
N MET A 14 3.49 -4.94 -4.79
CA MET A 14 4.43 -6.05 -4.75
C MET A 14 5.85 -5.51 -4.74
N ALA A 15 6.51 -5.58 -3.59
CA ALA A 15 7.91 -5.20 -3.46
C ALA A 15 8.62 -6.14 -2.48
N ALA A 16 9.85 -6.54 -2.82
CA ALA A 16 10.70 -7.43 -2.04
C ALA A 16 12.18 -7.04 -2.24
N GLY A 17 13.06 -7.50 -1.34
CA GLY A 17 14.51 -7.22 -1.35
C GLY A 17 14.96 -6.30 -0.20
N THR A 18 16.22 -5.84 -0.23
CA THR A 18 16.87 -5.12 0.89
C THR A 18 17.03 -3.62 0.62
N GLY A 19 15.92 -2.90 0.48
CA GLY A 19 15.90 -1.43 0.54
C GLY A 19 15.55 -0.72 -0.78
N GLY A 20 16.38 -0.87 -1.82
CA GLY A 20 16.30 -0.02 -3.04
C GLY A 20 14.94 0.01 -3.76
N HIS A 21 14.18 -1.09 -3.69
CA HIS A 21 12.83 -1.19 -4.27
C HIS A 21 11.71 -1.13 -3.22
N VAL A 22 12.02 -1.45 -1.96
CA VAL A 22 11.04 -1.49 -0.86
C VAL A 22 10.75 -0.08 -0.35
N TYR A 23 11.78 0.75 -0.18
CA TYR A 23 11.61 2.10 0.35
C TYR A 23 10.74 3.00 -0.54
N PRO A 24 10.91 3.04 -1.88
CA PRO A 24 10.00 3.76 -2.76
C PRO A 24 8.57 3.19 -2.76
N ALA A 25 8.42 1.88 -2.61
CA ALA A 25 7.11 1.24 -2.52
C ALA A 25 6.39 1.60 -1.21
N LEU A 26 7.12 1.67 -0.09
CA LEU A 26 6.59 2.12 1.21
C LEU A 26 6.19 3.59 1.19
N SER A 27 7.01 4.47 0.63
CA SER A 27 6.67 5.91 0.53
C SER A 27 5.43 6.14 -0.35
N THR A 28 5.31 5.38 -1.44
CA THR A 28 4.13 5.41 -2.31
C THR A 28 2.89 4.87 -1.58
N ALA A 29 3.02 3.77 -0.83
CA ALA A 29 1.94 3.21 -0.03
C ALA A 29 1.43 4.21 1.02
N ALA A 30 2.36 4.86 1.75
CA ALA A 30 2.03 5.86 2.76
C ALA A 30 1.23 7.03 2.17
N TYR A 31 1.68 7.57 1.04
CA TYR A 31 0.96 8.63 0.33
C TYR A 31 -0.46 8.20 -0.08
N LEU A 32 -0.62 6.98 -0.61
CA LEU A 32 -1.93 6.47 -1.03
C LEU A 32 -2.88 6.24 0.15
N VAL A 33 -2.36 5.81 1.31
CA VAL A 33 -3.14 5.71 2.55
C VAL A 33 -3.68 7.09 2.96
N GLU A 34 -2.88 8.15 2.87
CA GLU A 34 -3.32 9.53 3.13
C GLU A 34 -4.43 9.99 2.16
N GLN A 35 -4.44 9.46 0.93
CA GLN A 35 -5.50 9.69 -0.06
C GLN A 35 -6.74 8.79 0.16
N GLY A 36 -6.77 8.00 1.24
CA GLY A 36 -7.88 7.12 1.58
C GLY A 36 -7.91 5.81 0.80
N TRP A 37 -6.79 5.38 0.22
CA TRP A 37 -6.71 4.09 -0.47
C TRP A 37 -6.53 2.95 0.51
N HIS A 38 -7.04 1.77 0.12
CA HIS A 38 -6.74 0.53 0.82
C HIS A 38 -5.58 -0.19 0.12
N ILE A 39 -4.53 -0.49 0.88
CA ILE A 39 -3.32 -1.13 0.36
C ILE A 39 -3.30 -2.60 0.79
N ASP A 40 -3.10 -3.50 -0.15
CA ASP A 40 -2.70 -4.89 0.10
C ASP A 40 -1.23 -5.04 -0.31
N TRP A 41 -0.42 -5.76 0.48
CA TRP A 41 1.01 -5.93 0.21
C TRP A 41 1.34 -7.40 -0.07
N LEU A 42 2.13 -7.65 -1.10
CA LEU A 42 2.68 -8.97 -1.42
C LEU A 42 4.21 -8.89 -1.51
N GLY A 43 4.89 -9.37 -0.48
CA GLY A 43 6.34 -9.36 -0.39
C GLY A 43 6.82 -10.18 0.80
N THR A 44 8.14 -10.32 0.96
CA THR A 44 8.73 -11.07 2.08
C THR A 44 8.73 -10.22 3.35
N SER A 45 8.33 -10.82 4.49
CA SER A 45 8.29 -10.18 5.82
C SER A 45 9.64 -9.61 6.28
N ASN A 46 10.73 -9.99 5.61
CA ASN A 46 12.09 -9.54 5.90
C ASN A 46 12.42 -8.11 5.42
N GLY A 47 11.46 -7.42 4.78
CA GLY A 47 11.58 -6.01 4.37
C GLY A 47 10.54 -5.08 5.01
N ILE A 48 9.64 -5.62 5.84
CA ILE A 48 8.76 -4.87 6.73
C ILE A 48 9.21 -5.25 8.15
N GLU A 49 10.41 -4.84 8.51
CA GLU A 49 10.78 -4.82 9.92
C GLU A 49 9.89 -3.77 10.61
N GLN A 50 9.46 -4.13 11.82
CA GLN A 50 8.37 -3.53 12.60
C GLN A 50 8.42 -2.00 12.73
#